data_AF-A0A8J6VUY4-F1
#
_entry.id   AF-A0A8J6VUY4-F1
#
_cell.length_a   1.000
_cell.length_b   1.000
_cell.length_c   1.000
_cell.angle_alpha   90.00
_cell.angle_beta   90.00
_cell.angle_gamma   90.00
#
_symmetry.space_group_name_H-M   'P 1'
#
loop_
_entity.id
_entity.type
_entity.pdbx_description
1 polymer ?
#
loop_
_entity_poly.entity_id
_entity_poly.type
_entity_poly.pdbx_seq_one_letter_code
_entity_poly.pdbx_strand_id
1 'polypeptide(L)'
;MNAQTAATPASNPRVERFFKLIDRIAELRGRNVPTIVNLTTLRSLPAGTFGRAWADFLDQHGLSPLTTGSRRKQLHDGIHILTSYGSDSIGEAEVQAFLLGTKFSTTNLLIGLGLLRLLYQQLPQNQTPKFSQMPWERLKQAYQRGQRSRLKPDTWQPEQLWQLPLAQVQALFGLEAQPSPN
;
A
#
# COMPACT_ATOMS: atom_id res chain seq x y z
N MET A 1 16.42 -27.82 -1.56
CA MET A 1 16.25 -26.47 -0.99
C MET A 1 15.56 -25.63 -2.06
N ASN A 2 14.24 -25.47 -1.98
CA ASN A 2 13.46 -24.80 -3.02
C ASN A 2 13.39 -23.31 -2.74
N ALA A 3 14.11 -22.52 -3.53
CA ALA A 3 13.91 -21.08 -3.60
C ALA A 3 12.57 -20.83 -4.30
N GLN A 4 11.54 -20.48 -3.53
CA GLN A 4 10.33 -19.87 -4.07
C GLN A 4 10.68 -18.45 -4.51
N THR A 5 10.96 -18.28 -5.79
CA THR A 5 10.95 -16.98 -6.44
C THR A 5 9.52 -16.47 -6.43
N ALA A 6 9.17 -15.65 -5.44
CA ALA A 6 7.95 -14.86 -5.45
C ALA A 6 8.02 -13.95 -6.68
N ALA A 7 7.16 -14.19 -7.67
CA ALA A 7 7.03 -13.32 -8.81
C ALA A 7 6.60 -11.94 -8.32
N THR A 8 7.35 -10.92 -8.71
CA THR A 8 7.09 -9.53 -8.39
C THR A 8 5.67 -9.15 -8.82
N PRO A 9 4.82 -8.57 -7.94
CA PRO A 9 3.46 -8.15 -8.33
C PRO A 9 3.46 -7.10 -9.47
N ALA A 10 4.60 -6.45 -9.71
CA ALA A 10 4.83 -5.50 -10.79
C ALA A 10 5.14 -6.11 -12.18
N SER A 11 5.34 -7.43 -12.32
CA SER A 11 5.74 -8.04 -13.60
C SER A 11 4.60 -8.75 -14.35
N ASN A 12 3.34 -8.56 -13.94
CA ASN A 12 2.20 -9.21 -14.59
C ASN A 12 1.46 -8.26 -15.55
N PRO A 13 1.32 -8.63 -16.85
CA PRO A 13 0.71 -7.77 -17.86
C PRO A 13 -0.78 -7.46 -17.61
N ARG A 14 -1.47 -8.22 -16.74
CA ARG A 14 -2.87 -7.91 -16.34
C ARG A 14 -2.92 -6.79 -15.29
N VAL A 15 -2.01 -6.81 -14.32
CA VAL A 15 -1.91 -5.76 -13.29
C VAL A 15 -1.43 -4.46 -13.91
N GLU A 16 -0.45 -4.52 -14.81
CA GLU A 16 -0.01 -3.35 -15.58
C GLU A 16 -1.15 -2.73 -16.41
N ARG A 17 -1.93 -3.56 -17.12
CA ARG A 17 -3.09 -3.09 -17.88
C ARG A 17 -4.14 -2.44 -16.99
N PHE A 18 -4.37 -3.00 -15.80
CA PHE A 18 -5.27 -2.41 -14.82
C PHE A 18 -4.78 -1.03 -14.36
N PHE A 19 -3.49 -0.88 -14.02
CA PHE A 19 -2.93 0.42 -13.65
C PHE A 19 -3.01 1.45 -14.78
N LYS A 20 -2.71 1.07 -16.02
CA LYS A 20 -2.86 1.96 -17.19
C LYS A 20 -4.30 2.43 -17.38
N LEU A 21 -5.28 1.55 -17.15
CA LEU A 21 -6.70 1.92 -17.23
C LEU A 21 -7.08 2.94 -16.14
N ILE A 22 -6.65 2.70 -14.89
CA ILE A 22 -6.90 3.63 -13.78
C ILE A 22 -6.23 4.98 -14.04
N ASP A 23 -5.02 5.00 -14.61
CA ASP A 23 -4.31 6.23 -14.98
C ASP A 23 -5.08 7.04 -16.03
N ARG A 24 -5.59 6.38 -17.08
CA ARG A 24 -6.41 7.03 -18.11
C ARG A 24 -7.70 7.60 -17.53
N ILE A 25 -8.36 6.89 -16.61
CA ILE A 25 -9.56 7.40 -15.93
C ILE A 25 -9.21 8.61 -15.05
N ALA A 26 -8.07 8.58 -14.36
CA ALA A 26 -7.61 9.70 -13.55
C ALA A 26 -7.30 10.93 -14.41
N GLU A 27 -6.67 10.74 -15.56
CA GLU A 27 -6.38 11.79 -16.55
C GLU A 27 -7.68 12.42 -17.08
N LEU A 28 -8.65 11.61 -17.53
CA LEU A 28 -9.95 12.09 -18.00
C LEU A 28 -10.73 12.87 -16.93
N ARG A 29 -10.48 12.58 -15.65
CA ARG A 29 -11.09 13.27 -14.51
C ARG A 29 -10.25 14.46 -14.00
N GLY A 30 -9.14 14.80 -14.66
CA GLY A 30 -8.24 15.89 -14.27
C GLY A 30 -7.54 15.67 -12.91
N ARG A 31 -7.32 14.40 -12.52
CA ARG A 31 -6.72 14.03 -11.22
C ARG A 31 -5.30 13.48 -11.32
N ASN A 32 -4.70 13.52 -12.51
CA ASN A 32 -3.31 13.11 -12.70
C ASN A 32 -2.38 14.14 -12.04
N VAL A 33 -1.32 13.67 -11.39
CA VAL A 33 -0.34 14.54 -10.72
C VAL A 33 1.07 14.18 -11.17
N PRO A 34 2.03 15.12 -11.15
CA PRO A 34 3.43 14.82 -11.38
C PRO A 34 3.94 13.71 -10.45
N THR A 35 5.03 13.06 -10.82
CA THR A 35 5.66 12.05 -9.99
C THR A 35 6.03 12.64 -8.62
N ILE A 36 5.49 12.05 -7.56
CA ILE A 36 5.72 12.50 -6.19
C ILE A 36 6.94 11.81 -5.60
N VAL A 37 7.03 10.49 -5.75
CA VAL A 37 8.04 9.66 -5.09
C VAL A 37 9.28 9.55 -5.98
N ASN A 38 10.39 10.15 -5.54
CA ASN A 38 11.71 9.95 -6.15
C ASN A 38 12.52 8.96 -5.31
N LEU A 39 12.70 7.75 -5.83
CA LEU A 39 13.37 6.66 -5.11
C LEU A 39 14.83 6.96 -4.80
N THR A 40 15.55 7.67 -5.68
CA THR A 40 16.94 8.07 -5.44
C THR A 40 17.02 9.01 -4.24
N THR A 41 16.09 9.96 -4.14
CA THR A 41 15.99 10.85 -2.98
C THR A 41 15.72 10.05 -1.71
N LEU A 42 14.74 9.14 -1.73
CA LEU A 42 14.39 8.34 -0.55
C LEU A 42 15.53 7.45 -0.06
N ARG A 43 16.29 6.83 -0.98
CA ARG A 43 17.46 6.00 -0.65
C ARG A 43 18.59 6.79 0.00
N SER A 44 18.73 8.07 -0.34
CA SER A 44 19.76 8.94 0.23
C SER A 44 19.50 9.35 1.68
N LEU A 45 18.29 9.10 2.20
CA LEU A 45 17.90 9.50 3.54
C LEU A 45 18.52 8.61 4.63
N PRO A 46 18.73 9.15 5.84
CA PRO A 46 19.26 8.38 6.96
C PRO A 46 18.37 7.19 7.34
N ALA A 47 18.99 6.10 7.81
CA ALA A 47 18.28 4.95 8.36
C ALA A 47 17.34 5.36 9.50
N GLY A 48 16.16 4.73 9.58
CA GLY A 48 15.13 5.02 10.57
C GLY A 48 14.18 6.18 10.21
N THR A 49 14.48 6.94 9.15
CA THR A 49 13.53 7.92 8.60
C THR A 49 12.41 7.26 7.81
N PHE A 50 11.25 7.91 7.73
CA PHE A 50 10.09 7.41 6.98
C PHE A 50 10.41 7.19 5.50
N GLY A 51 11.09 8.16 4.88
CA GLY A 51 11.45 8.06 3.47
C GLY A 51 12.46 6.94 3.21
N ARG A 52 13.44 6.74 4.09
CA ARG A 52 14.37 5.61 3.99
C ARG A 52 13.67 4.26 4.15
N ALA A 53 12.77 4.14 5.13
CA ALA A 53 11.98 2.93 5.34
C ALA A 53 11.11 2.57 4.11
N TRP A 54 10.59 3.58 3.40
CA TRP A 54 9.88 3.38 2.15
C TRP A 54 10.80 2.85 1.05
N ALA A 55 11.98 3.46 0.85
CA ALA A 55 12.95 2.94 -0.11
C ALA A 55 13.36 1.49 0.22
N ASP A 56 13.66 1.21 1.49
CA ASP A 56 14.05 -0.13 1.94
C ASP A 56 12.97 -1.16 1.67
N PHE A 57 11.68 -0.83 1.88
CA PHE A 57 10.55 -1.71 1.55
C PHE A 57 10.48 -2.01 0.05
N LEU A 58 10.57 -0.99 -0.81
CA LEU A 58 10.54 -1.20 -2.25
C LEU A 58 11.71 -2.08 -2.71
N ASP A 59 12.90 -1.85 -2.16
CA ASP A 59 14.12 -2.61 -2.47
C ASP A 59 14.01 -4.06 -1.99
N GLN A 60 13.52 -4.30 -0.77
CA GLN A 60 13.32 -5.65 -0.21
C GLN A 60 12.30 -6.47 -0.99
N HIS A 61 11.27 -5.84 -1.55
CA HIS A 61 10.23 -6.50 -2.32
C HIS A 61 10.47 -6.47 -3.84
N GLY A 62 11.59 -5.90 -4.31
CA GLY A 62 11.91 -5.77 -5.73
C GLY A 62 10.87 -4.96 -6.51
N LEU A 63 10.23 -4.00 -5.87
CA LEU A 63 9.13 -3.19 -6.42
C LEU A 63 9.66 -1.88 -7.00
N SER A 64 9.00 -1.41 -8.06
CA SER A 64 9.17 -0.03 -8.55
C SER A 64 8.03 0.83 -8.01
N PRO A 65 8.30 2.07 -7.58
CA PRO A 65 7.25 2.96 -7.09
C PRO A 65 6.24 3.25 -8.18
N LEU A 66 4.99 3.43 -7.78
CA LEU A 66 3.95 3.91 -8.68
C LEU A 66 4.19 5.41 -8.96
N THR A 67 4.66 5.75 -10.17
CA THR A 67 5.06 7.13 -10.52
C THR A 67 4.04 7.90 -11.37
N THR A 68 2.94 7.26 -11.75
CA THR A 68 1.93 7.79 -12.67
C THR A 68 0.52 7.74 -12.09
N GLY A 69 -0.35 8.61 -12.60
CA GLY A 69 -1.77 8.64 -12.26
C GLY A 69 -2.05 9.47 -11.02
N SER A 70 -3.15 9.17 -10.34
CA SER A 70 -3.60 9.95 -9.19
C SER A 70 -2.61 9.91 -8.02
N ARG A 71 -2.58 10.98 -7.23
CA ARG A 71 -1.79 11.07 -5.99
C ARG A 71 -1.97 9.85 -5.09
N ARG A 72 -3.22 9.40 -4.90
CA ARG A 72 -3.53 8.25 -4.05
C ARG A 72 -2.86 6.96 -4.52
N LYS A 73 -2.79 6.73 -5.84
CA LYS A 73 -2.09 5.58 -6.42
C LYS A 73 -0.60 5.68 -6.14
N GLN A 74 0.02 6.83 -6.42
CA GLN A 74 1.46 7.02 -6.22
C GLN A 74 1.88 6.90 -4.74
N LEU A 75 0.98 7.25 -3.82
CA LEU A 75 1.23 7.21 -2.39
C LEU A 75 0.77 5.92 -1.70
N HIS A 76 0.22 4.96 -2.44
CA HIS A 76 -0.28 3.68 -1.90
C HIS A 76 0.82 2.91 -1.17
N ASP A 77 2.00 2.81 -1.78
CA ASP A 77 3.15 2.10 -1.19
C ASP A 77 3.55 2.68 0.18
N GLY A 78 3.38 3.99 0.37
CA GLY A 78 3.65 4.65 1.65
C GLY A 78 2.69 4.25 2.77
N ILE A 79 1.49 3.80 2.42
CA ILE A 79 0.50 3.29 3.40
C ILE A 79 0.97 1.97 4.00
N HIS A 80 1.59 1.09 3.21
CA HIS A 80 2.20 -0.14 3.72
C HIS A 80 3.22 0.16 4.82
N ILE A 81 4.07 1.16 4.60
CA ILE A 81 5.10 1.58 5.56
C ILE A 81 4.47 2.14 6.84
N LEU A 82 3.53 3.08 6.70
CA LEU A 82 2.87 3.71 7.85
C LEU A 82 2.14 2.69 8.72
N THR A 83 1.47 1.73 8.09
CA THR A 83 0.63 0.75 8.78
C THR A 83 1.38 -0.50 9.21
N SER A 84 2.57 -0.72 8.65
CA SER A 84 3.38 -1.92 8.76
C SER A 84 2.73 -3.18 8.18
N TYR A 85 1.86 -3.01 7.17
CA TYR A 85 1.29 -4.13 6.41
C TYR A 85 2.20 -4.51 5.24
N GLY A 86 2.34 -5.81 5.00
CA GLY A 86 3.16 -6.34 3.89
C GLY A 86 2.57 -6.05 2.51
N SER A 87 3.35 -6.32 1.46
CA SER A 87 2.91 -6.26 0.04
C SER A 87 2.33 -7.58 -0.48
N ASP A 88 2.07 -8.55 0.40
CA ASP A 88 1.44 -9.81 0.03
C ASP A 88 -0.08 -9.64 -0.10
N SER A 89 -0.78 -10.66 -0.61
CA SER A 89 -2.22 -10.53 -0.87
C SER A 89 -3.05 -10.27 0.39
N ILE A 90 -2.57 -10.72 1.57
CA ILE A 90 -3.21 -10.42 2.85
C ILE A 90 -2.89 -8.97 3.28
N GLY A 91 -1.64 -8.53 3.19
CA GLY A 91 -1.24 -7.16 3.53
C GLY A 91 -1.92 -6.11 2.64
N GLU A 92 -2.10 -6.39 1.36
CA GLU A 92 -2.92 -5.56 0.47
C GLU A 92 -4.39 -5.50 0.95
N ALA A 93 -4.95 -6.62 1.41
CA ALA A 93 -6.31 -6.65 1.94
C ALA A 93 -6.42 -5.85 3.25
N GLU A 94 -5.39 -5.91 4.10
CA GLU A 94 -5.30 -5.08 5.31
C GLU A 94 -5.21 -3.60 4.97
N VAL A 95 -4.42 -3.21 3.97
CA VAL A 95 -4.37 -1.82 3.48
C VAL A 95 -5.74 -1.37 2.98
N GLN A 96 -6.44 -2.18 2.18
CA GLN A 96 -7.79 -1.84 1.71
C GLN A 96 -8.79 -1.69 2.86
N ALA A 97 -8.77 -2.61 3.83
CA ALA A 97 -9.62 -2.55 5.02
C ALA A 97 -9.32 -1.29 5.85
N PHE A 98 -8.04 -0.98 6.07
CA PHE A 98 -7.60 0.23 6.76
C PHE A 98 -8.08 1.49 6.04
N LEU A 99 -7.84 1.60 4.74
CA LEU A 99 -8.28 2.75 3.95
C LEU A 99 -9.81 2.92 3.97
N LEU A 100 -10.56 1.82 3.95
CA LEU A 100 -12.01 1.83 4.09
C LEU A 100 -12.43 2.43 5.45
N GLY A 101 -11.69 2.10 6.51
CA GLY A 101 -11.89 2.66 7.85
C GLY A 101 -11.55 4.15 7.96
N THR A 102 -10.54 4.64 7.22
CA THR A 102 -10.19 6.07 7.22
C THR A 102 -11.23 6.93 6.51
N LYS A 103 -11.72 6.47 5.35
CA LYS A 103 -12.72 7.15 4.53
C LYS A 103 -13.34 6.17 3.54
N PHE A 104 -14.63 5.95 3.70
CA PHE A 104 -15.40 5.15 2.75
C PHE A 104 -15.53 5.88 1.39
N SER A 105 -15.18 5.19 0.31
CA SER A 105 -15.45 5.63 -1.06
C SER A 105 -15.69 4.41 -1.94
N THR A 106 -16.87 4.34 -2.54
CA THR A 106 -17.28 3.22 -3.41
C THR A 106 -16.35 3.04 -4.60
N THR A 107 -15.89 4.14 -5.21
CA THR A 107 -14.92 4.08 -6.30
C THR A 107 -13.59 3.48 -5.84
N ASN A 108 -13.08 3.92 -4.69
CA ASN A 108 -11.80 3.43 -4.17
C ASN A 108 -11.89 1.97 -3.71
N LEU A 109 -13.02 1.59 -3.11
CA LEU A 109 -13.31 0.20 -2.74
C LEU A 109 -13.31 -0.71 -3.98
N LEU A 110 -13.98 -0.30 -5.07
CA LEU A 110 -14.01 -1.08 -6.31
C LEU A 110 -12.61 -1.22 -6.94
N ILE A 111 -11.82 -0.16 -6.96
CA ILE A 111 -10.45 -0.19 -7.48
C ILE A 111 -9.58 -1.11 -6.63
N GLY A 112 -9.65 -0.99 -5.29
CA GLY A 112 -8.91 -1.83 -4.34
C GLY A 112 -9.27 -3.31 -4.46
N LEU A 113 -10.56 -3.64 -4.50
CA LEU A 113 -11.03 -5.01 -4.70
C LEU A 113 -10.64 -5.58 -6.07
N GLY A 114 -10.65 -4.74 -7.12
CA GLY A 114 -10.19 -5.12 -8.45
C GLY A 114 -8.71 -5.51 -8.49
N LEU A 115 -7.85 -4.71 -7.85
CA LEU A 115 -6.43 -5.01 -7.71
C LEU A 115 -6.22 -6.30 -6.89
N LEU A 116 -6.87 -6.42 -5.73
CA LEU A 116 -6.79 -7.62 -4.89
C LEU A 116 -7.17 -8.87 -5.65
N ARG A 117 -8.28 -8.86 -6.39
CA ARG A 117 -8.71 -10.00 -7.20
C ARG A 117 -7.64 -10.40 -8.21
N LEU A 118 -6.99 -9.44 -8.87
CA LEU A 118 -5.92 -9.73 -9.83
C LEU A 118 -4.69 -10.34 -9.16
N LEU A 119 -4.33 -9.88 -7.95
CA LEU A 119 -3.23 -10.44 -7.18
C LEU A 119 -3.53 -11.88 -6.72
N TYR A 120 -4.74 -12.13 -6.19
CA TYR A 120 -5.15 -13.48 -5.80
C TYR A 120 -5.21 -14.45 -6.98
N GLN A 121 -5.62 -14.00 -8.17
CA GLN A 121 -5.63 -14.83 -9.38
C GLN A 121 -4.23 -15.23 -9.89
N GLN A 122 -3.17 -14.62 -9.37
CA GLN A 122 -1.78 -14.97 -9.72
C GLN A 122 -1.19 -16.01 -8.78
N LEU A 123 -1.80 -16.21 -7.61
CA LEU A 123 -1.34 -17.24 -6.69
C LEU A 123 -1.65 -18.63 -7.26
N PRO A 124 -0.74 -19.61 -7.11
CA PRO A 124 -1.04 -21.01 -7.35
C PRO A 124 -2.32 -21.43 -6.63
N GLN A 125 -3.11 -22.32 -7.22
CA GLN A 125 -4.43 -22.70 -6.70
C GLN A 125 -4.40 -23.32 -5.29
N ASN A 126 -3.24 -23.83 -4.87
CA ASN A 126 -2.99 -24.33 -3.51
C ASN A 126 -2.53 -23.26 -2.51
N GLN A 127 -2.24 -22.04 -2.98
CA GLN A 127 -1.84 -20.89 -2.18
C GLN A 127 -2.90 -19.77 -2.16
N THR A 128 -3.90 -19.83 -3.04
CA THR A 128 -5.08 -18.97 -2.94
C THR A 128 -5.85 -19.28 -1.66
N PRO A 129 -5.94 -18.36 -0.68
CA PRO A 129 -6.70 -18.61 0.53
C PRO A 129 -8.16 -18.80 0.15
N LYS A 130 -8.76 -19.89 0.64
CA LYS A 130 -10.21 -20.07 0.54
C LYS A 130 -10.89 -18.96 1.35
N PHE A 131 -12.11 -18.61 0.99
CA PHE A 131 -12.89 -17.63 1.77
C PHE A 131 -12.95 -17.98 3.26
N SER A 132 -13.01 -19.28 3.59
CA SER A 132 -12.98 -19.79 4.97
C SER A 132 -11.65 -19.61 5.70
N GLN A 133 -10.57 -19.27 4.98
CA GLN A 133 -9.21 -19.04 5.51
C GLN A 133 -8.86 -17.55 5.50
N MET A 134 -9.81 -16.67 5.12
CA MET A 134 -9.59 -15.23 5.17
C MET A 134 -9.39 -14.79 6.63
N PRO A 135 -8.33 -14.01 6.92
CA PRO A 135 -8.05 -13.59 8.29
C PRO A 135 -8.95 -12.42 8.69
N TRP A 136 -10.25 -12.69 8.91
CA TRP A 136 -11.24 -11.65 9.18
C TRP A 136 -10.91 -10.79 10.39
N GLU A 137 -10.32 -11.37 11.43
CA GLU A 137 -9.88 -10.60 12.60
C GLU A 137 -8.79 -9.58 12.24
N ARG A 138 -7.82 -9.95 11.40
CA ARG A 138 -6.79 -9.01 10.91
C ARG A 138 -7.41 -7.88 10.10
N LEU A 139 -8.34 -8.21 9.20
CA LEU A 139 -9.02 -7.21 8.36
C LEU A 139 -9.93 -6.29 9.18
N LYS A 140 -10.63 -6.82 10.18
CA LYS A 140 -11.43 -6.05 11.13
C LYS A 140 -10.55 -5.12 11.97
N GLN A 141 -9.41 -5.61 12.47
CA GLN A 141 -8.43 -4.80 13.18
C GLN A 141 -7.87 -3.69 12.27
N ALA A 142 -7.56 -4.00 11.02
CA ALA A 142 -7.08 -3.00 10.06
C ALA A 142 -8.12 -1.90 9.81
N TYR A 143 -9.39 -2.28 9.59
CA TYR A 143 -10.50 -1.35 9.48
C TYR A 143 -10.66 -0.47 10.73
N GLN A 144 -10.60 -1.07 11.91
CA GLN A 144 -10.66 -0.35 13.17
C GLN A 144 -9.48 0.61 13.39
N ARG A 145 -8.25 0.22 13.00
CA ARG A 145 -7.09 1.12 12.98
C ARG A 145 -7.33 2.29 12.05
N GLY A 146 -7.92 2.05 10.88
CA GLY A 146 -8.32 3.09 9.94
C GLY A 146 -9.26 4.13 10.56
N GLN A 147 -10.33 3.65 11.21
CA GLN A 147 -11.32 4.51 11.87
C GLN A 147 -10.73 5.36 13.00
N ARG A 148 -9.70 4.86 13.70
CA ARG A 148 -9.03 5.57 14.80
C ARG A 148 -7.88 6.46 14.34
N SER A 149 -7.41 6.29 13.10
CA SER A 149 -6.30 7.06 12.58
C SER A 149 -6.70 8.50 12.24
N ARG A 150 -5.72 9.39 12.27
CA ARG A 150 -5.86 10.79 11.79
C ARG A 150 -5.46 10.93 10.33
N LEU A 151 -5.09 9.84 9.67
CA LEU A 151 -4.62 9.87 8.30
C LEU A 151 -5.75 10.27 7.35
N LYS A 152 -5.45 11.19 6.44
CA LYS A 152 -6.34 11.58 5.33
C LYS A 152 -5.70 11.13 4.02
N PRO A 153 -5.99 9.92 3.49
CA PRO A 153 -5.27 9.36 2.34
C PRO A 153 -5.34 10.19 1.06
N ASP A 154 -6.37 11.02 0.91
CA ASP A 154 -6.54 11.86 -0.27
C ASP A 154 -5.74 13.17 -0.22
N THR A 155 -5.34 13.63 0.98
CA THR A 155 -4.75 14.96 1.19
C THR A 155 -3.45 14.96 1.98
N TRP A 156 -3.00 13.81 2.49
CA TRP A 156 -1.74 13.73 3.22
C TRP A 156 -0.53 14.01 2.32
N GLN A 157 0.54 14.53 2.92
CA GLN A 157 1.73 15.05 2.24
C GLN A 157 3.00 14.39 2.78
N PRO A 158 3.29 13.13 2.39
CA PRO A 158 4.49 12.41 2.82
C PRO A 158 5.80 13.11 2.48
N GLU A 159 5.81 13.95 1.44
CA GLU A 159 6.96 14.73 0.99
C GLU A 159 7.50 15.65 2.11
N GLN A 160 6.62 16.09 3.01
CA GLN A 160 6.98 16.91 4.17
C GLN A 160 7.48 16.09 5.36
N LEU A 161 7.32 14.77 5.31
CA LEU A 161 7.51 13.85 6.44
C LEU A 161 8.67 12.86 6.20
N TRP A 162 9.22 12.78 4.98
CA TRP A 162 10.25 11.79 4.62
C TRP A 162 11.47 11.80 5.54
N GLN A 163 11.89 12.97 6.01
CA GLN A 163 13.07 13.15 6.86
C GLN A 163 12.81 12.79 8.33
N LEU A 164 11.54 12.69 8.74
CA LEU A 164 11.19 12.41 10.13
C LEU A 164 11.37 10.93 10.44
N PRO A 165 11.72 10.57 11.68
CA PRO A 165 11.71 9.18 12.15
C PRO A 165 10.36 8.51 11.88
N LEU A 166 10.37 7.27 11.37
CA LEU A 166 9.14 6.54 11.05
C LEU A 166 8.16 6.49 12.22
N ALA A 167 8.66 6.19 13.42
CA ALA A 167 7.85 6.13 14.64
C ALA A 167 7.16 7.47 14.94
N GLN A 168 7.83 8.60 14.69
CA GLN A 168 7.23 9.92 14.85
C GLN A 168 6.12 10.15 13.83
N VAL A 169 6.33 9.79 12.57
CA VAL A 169 5.29 9.90 11.53
C VAL A 169 4.08 9.03 11.86
N GLN A 170 4.30 7.81 12.36
CA GLN A 170 3.23 6.93 12.82
C GLN A 170 2.45 7.54 13.99
N ALA A 171 3.14 8.12 14.98
CA ALA A 171 2.51 8.80 16.11
C ALA A 171 1.65 10.01 15.67
N LEU A 172 2.10 10.80 14.69
CA LEU A 172 1.32 11.92 14.13
C LEU A 172 -0.06 11.47 13.62
N PHE A 173 -0.12 10.28 13.00
CA PHE A 173 -1.36 9.70 12.49
C PHE A 173 -2.09 8.79 13.48
N GLY A 174 -1.58 8.60 14.69
CA GLY A 174 -2.15 7.67 15.68
C GLY A 174 -2.01 6.20 15.27
N LEU A 175 -0.90 5.85 14.61
CA LEU A 175 -0.64 4.53 14.03
C LEU A 175 0.45 3.74 14.78
N GLU A 176 0.67 4.07 16.06
CA GLU A 176 1.67 3.39 16.90
C GLU A 176 1.52 1.86 16.83
N ALA A 177 2.67 1.17 16.82
CA ALA A 177 2.73 -0.28 16.76
C ALA A 177 1.90 -0.87 17.90
N GLN A 178 0.88 -1.65 17.57
CA GLN A 178 0.18 -2.44 18.57
C GLN A 178 1.16 -3.50 19.08
N PRO A 179 1.22 -3.78 20.40
CA PRO A 179 1.93 -4.95 20.89
C PRO A 179 1.36 -6.17 20.19
N SER A 180 2.23 -7.00 19.60
CA SER A 180 1.83 -8.27 19.00
C SER A 180 1.01 -9.05 20.02
N PRO A 181 -0.15 -9.63 19.65
CA PRO A 181 -0.85 -10.52 20.57
C PRO A 181 0.07 -11.69 20.90
N ASN A 182 0.33 -11.88 22.19
CA ASN A 182 0.96 -13.07 22.75
C ASN A 182 0.15 -14.33 22.42
#